data_AF-A0A8I0L2M7-F1
#
_entry.id   AF-A0A8I0L2M7-F1
#
_cell.length_a   1.000
_cell.length_b   1.000
_cell.length_c   1.000
_cell.angle_alpha   90.00
_cell.angle_beta   90.00
_cell.angle_gamma   90.00
#
_symmetry.space_group_name_H-M   'P 1'
#
loop_
_entity.id
_entity.type
_entity.pdbx_description
1 polymer ?
#
loop_
_entity_poly.entity_id
_entity_poly.type
_entity_poly.pdbx_seq_one_letter_code
_entity_poly.pdbx_strand_id
1 'polypeptide(L)'
;DPYLQPLYDALQDMIPAAKLKEYMELNIIQIAPLAFMRGRTLNDAVVILDEAQNTTAQQIKMFLTRMGMNTKMIVTGDMTQI
;
A
#
# COMPACT_ATOMS: atom_id res chain seq x y z
N ASP A 1 8.56 4.51 11.98
CA ASP A 1 7.69 3.50 12.61
C ASP A 1 8.38 2.15 12.46
N PRO A 2 8.77 1.47 13.54
CA PRO A 2 9.48 0.18 13.48
C PRO A 2 8.77 -0.87 12.61
N TYR A 3 7.43 -0.83 12.54
CA TYR A 3 6.65 -1.77 11.73
C TYR A 3 6.79 -1.55 10.22
N LEU A 4 7.17 -0.34 9.80
CA LEU A 4 7.38 0.01 8.40
C LEU A 4 8.83 -0.19 7.95
N GLN A 5 9.76 -0.41 8.89
CA GLN A 5 11.18 -0.55 8.59
C GLN A 5 11.47 -1.63 7.53
N PRO A 6 10.89 -2.85 7.59
CA PRO A 6 11.15 -3.87 6.59
C PRO A 6 10.73 -3.46 5.17
N LEU A 7 9.66 -2.67 5.05
CA LEU A 7 9.20 -2.16 3.76
C LEU A 7 10.15 -1.08 3.22
N TYR A 8 10.66 -0.20 4.09
CA TYR A 8 11.69 0.77 3.69
C TYR A 8 12.98 0.08 3.25
N ASP A 9 13.41 -0.96 3.96
CA ASP A 9 14.61 -1.72 3.62
C ASP A 9 14.43 -2.40 2.25
N ALA A 10 13.30 -3.07 2.00
CA ALA A 10 12.99 -3.68 0.71
C ALA A 10 12.97 -2.66 -0.45
N LEU A 11 12.46 -1.44 -0.20
CA LEU A 11 12.48 -0.37 -1.20
C LEU A 11 13.90 0.15 -1.47
N GLN A 12 14.76 0.20 -0.45
CA GLN A 12 16.16 0.62 -0.60
C GLN A 12 17.00 -0.40 -1.39
N ASP A 13 16.67 -1.69 -1.30
CA ASP A 13 17.30 -2.74 -2.11
C ASP A 13 16.96 -2.62 -3.61
N MET A 14 15.77 -2.10 -3.92
CA MET A 14 15.28 -1.98 -5.31
C MET A 14 15.52 -0.61 -5.94
N ILE A 15 15.60 0.45 -5.13
CA ILE A 15 15.65 1.85 -5.59
C ILE A 15 16.83 2.56 -4.92
N PRO A 16 17.72 3.21 -5.69
CA PRO A 16 18.81 4.00 -5.13
C PRO A 16 18.32 5.01 -4.08
N ALA A 17 18.99 5.08 -2.93
CA ALA A 17 18.53 5.83 -1.76
C ALA A 17 18.16 7.30 -2.04
N ALA A 18 18.93 8.00 -2.87
CA ALA A 18 18.64 9.40 -3.24
C ALA A 18 17.31 9.53 -4.00
N LYS A 19 17.03 8.60 -4.91
CA LYS A 19 15.81 8.58 -5.73
C LYS A 19 14.60 8.11 -4.93
N LEU A 20 14.79 7.13 -4.04
CA LEU A 20 13.75 6.71 -3.11
C LEU A 20 13.30 7.88 -2.22
N LYS A 21 14.26 8.63 -1.66
CA LYS A 21 13.97 9.82 -0.86
C LYS A 21 13.13 10.84 -1.65
N GLU A 22 13.52 11.15 -2.89
CA GLU A 22 12.76 12.03 -3.78
C GLU A 22 11.33 11.50 -4.01
N TYR A 23 11.18 10.20 -4.29
CA TYR A 23 9.87 9.58 -4.52
C TYR A 23 8.94 9.63 -3.31
N MET A 24 9.49 9.49 -2.11
CA MET A 24 8.74 9.66 -0.87
C MET A 24 8.35 11.12 -0.64
N GLU A 25 9.28 12.07 -0.85
CA GLU A 25 9.03 13.51 -0.68
C GLU A 25 7.98 14.05 -1.67
N LEU A 26 8.01 13.58 -2.92
CA LEU A 26 7.04 13.92 -3.96
C LEU A 26 5.73 13.13 -3.86
N ASN A 27 5.57 12.26 -2.85
CA ASN A 27 4.41 11.38 -2.67
C ASN A 27 4.12 10.45 -3.86
N ILE A 28 5.14 10.14 -4.67
CA ILE A 28 5.09 9.14 -5.74
C ILE A 28 4.92 7.75 -5.11
N ILE A 29 5.67 7.47 -4.04
CA ILE A 29 5.49 6.28 -3.21
C ILE A 29 4.87 6.73 -1.89
N GLN A 30 3.76 6.10 -1.52
CA GLN A 30 3.07 6.34 -0.26
C GLN A 30 2.88 5.01 0.47
N ILE A 31 3.35 4.97 1.71
CA ILE A 31 3.13 3.85 2.62
C ILE A 31 2.19 4.35 3.70
N ALA A 32 1.01 3.75 3.82
CA ALA A 32 0.01 4.19 4.77
C ALA A 32 -0.81 3.01 5.29
N PRO A 33 -1.27 3.06 6.56
CA PRO A 33 -2.18 2.07 7.10
C PRO A 33 -3.50 2.04 6.33
N LEU A 34 -4.16 0.88 6.32
CA LEU A 34 -5.44 0.68 5.63
C LEU A 34 -6.52 1.71 6.03
N ALA A 35 -6.54 2.14 7.30
CA ALA A 35 -7.49 3.14 7.79
C ALA A 35 -7.42 4.49 7.06
N PHE A 36 -6.24 4.87 6.54
CA PHE A 36 -6.02 6.13 5.82
C PHE A 36 -6.63 6.10 4.41
N MET A 37 -7.05 4.94 3.93
CA MET A 37 -7.72 4.82 2.63
C MET A 37 -9.18 5.26 2.70
N ARG A 38 -9.79 5.31 3.89
CA ARG A 38 -11.20 5.67 4.04
C ARG A 38 -11.49 7.06 3.47
N GLY A 39 -12.53 7.16 2.64
CA GLY A 39 -12.95 8.42 2.03
C GLY A 39 -12.07 8.90 0.87
N ARG A 40 -11.01 8.16 0.50
CA ARG A 40 -10.21 8.47 -0.69
C ARG A 40 -10.82 7.86 -1.96
N THR A 41 -10.45 8.44 -3.08
CA THR A 41 -10.53 7.81 -4.41
C THR A 41 -9.11 7.80 -4.95
N LEU A 42 -8.63 6.62 -5.31
CA LEU A 42 -7.28 6.41 -5.84
C LEU A 42 -7.42 6.39 -7.37
N ASN A 43 -6.88 7.40 -8.05
CA ASN A 43 -6.84 7.47 -9.52
C ASN A 43 -5.38 7.38 -9.97
N ASP A 44 -5.16 6.85 -11.18
CA ASP A 44 -3.86 6.79 -11.84
C ASP A 44 -2.75 6.20 -10.96
N ALA A 45 -3.08 5.16 -10.18
CA ALA A 45 -2.20 4.59 -9.17
C ALA A 45 -2.09 3.05 -9.26
N VAL A 46 -0.95 2.53 -8.84
CA VAL A 46 -0.81 1.11 -8.47
C VAL A 46 -0.87 1.03 -6.95
N VAL A 47 -1.82 0.27 -6.42
CA VAL A 47 -2.11 0.18 -4.99
C VAL A 47 -1.96 -1.26 -4.56
N ILE A 48 -1.15 -1.48 -3.53
CA ILE A 48 -0.90 -2.80 -2.95
C ILE A 48 -1.51 -2.83 -1.55
N LEU A 49 -2.40 -3.77 -1.30
CA LEU A 49 -2.81 -4.16 0.04
C LEU A 49 -2.12 -5.47 0.39
N ASP A 50 -1.17 -5.39 1.31
CA ASP A 50 -0.45 -6.55 1.81
C ASP A 50 -1.06 -7.08 3.11
N GLU A 51 -0.73 -8.32 3.45
CA GLU A 51 -1.18 -8.98 4.68
C GLU A 51 -2.72 -9.01 4.80
N ALA A 52 -3.43 -9.20 3.68
CA ALA A 52 -4.88 -9.08 3.61
C ALA A 52 -5.64 -10.08 4.50
N GLN A 53 -5.02 -11.19 4.89
CA GLN A 53 -5.57 -12.13 5.86
C GLN A 53 -5.82 -11.50 7.24
N ASN A 54 -5.10 -10.42 7.58
CA ASN A 54 -5.31 -9.66 8.82
C ASN A 54 -6.47 -8.65 8.74
N THR A 55 -7.26 -8.67 7.66
CA THR A 55 -8.35 -7.73 7.44
C THR A 55 -9.72 -8.41 7.49
N THR A 56 -10.73 -7.65 7.87
CA THR A 56 -12.13 -8.08 7.81
C THR A 56 -12.70 -7.90 6.41
N ALA A 57 -13.75 -8.66 6.07
CA ALA A 57 -14.49 -8.48 4.82
C ALA A 57 -15.02 -7.03 4.65
N GLN A 58 -15.38 -6.35 5.74
CA GLN A 58 -15.79 -4.95 5.71
C GLN A 58 -14.65 -4.01 5.33
N GLN A 59 -13.43 -4.25 5.85
CA GLN A 59 -12.24 -3.49 5.51
C GLN A 59 -11.80 -3.72 4.07
N ILE A 60 -11.86 -4.96 3.56
CA ILE A 60 -11.62 -5.27 2.14
C ILE A 60 -12.63 -4.53 1.25
N LYS A 61 -13.92 -4.58 1.58
CA LYS A 61 -14.94 -3.84 0.83
C LYS A 61 -14.67 -2.33 0.85
N MET A 62 -14.30 -1.78 2.01
CA MET A 62 -13.92 -0.38 2.14
C MET A 62 -12.74 -0.04 1.21
N PHE A 63 -11.70 -0.88 1.19
CA PHE A 63 -10.51 -0.70 0.36
C PHE A 63 -10.82 -0.76 -1.14
N LEU A 64 -11.49 -1.81 -1.59
CA LEU A 64 -11.79 -2.01 -3.02
C LEU A 64 -12.67 -0.89 -3.59
N THR A 65 -13.58 -0.34 -2.77
CA THR A 65 -14.40 0.82 -3.18
C THR A 65 -13.63 2.13 -3.27
N ARG A 66 -12.33 2.16 -2.96
CA ARG A 66 -11.48 3.34 -3.21
C ARG A 66 -10.93 3.38 -4.63
N MET A 67 -11.12 2.31 -5.41
CA MET A 67 -10.63 2.21 -6.79
C MET A 67 -11.27 3.27 -7.68
N GLY A 68 -10.44 4.13 -8.28
CA GLY A 68 -10.83 5.12 -9.27
C GLY A 68 -10.32 4.76 -10.66
N MET A 69 -10.30 5.75 -11.55
CA MET A 69 -9.88 5.58 -12.94
C MET A 69 -8.40 5.21 -13.04
N ASN A 70 -8.04 4.41 -14.05
CA ASN A 70 -6.67 3.98 -14.35
C ASN A 70 -5.90 3.38 -13.16
N THR A 71 -6.61 2.81 -12.19
CA THR A 71 -6.00 2.23 -10.99
C THR A 71 -5.83 0.74 -11.14
N LYS A 72 -4.70 0.22 -10.66
CA LYS A 72 -4.48 -1.22 -10.49
C LYS A 72 -4.39 -1.53 -9.01
N MET A 73 -5.27 -2.39 -8.51
CA MET A 73 -5.20 -2.90 -7.15
C MET A 73 -4.61 -4.31 -7.15
N ILE A 74 -3.64 -4.53 -6.27
CA ILE A 74 -3.02 -5.84 -6.00
C ILE A 74 -3.27 -6.13 -4.53
N VAL A 75 -3.83 -7.30 -4.24
CA VAL A 75 -4.11 -7.74 -2.88
C VAL A 75 -3.33 -9.02 -2.63
N THR A 76 -2.47 -9.00 -1.61
CA THR A 76 -1.60 -10.12 -1.22
C THR A 76 -1.95 -10.55 0.20
N GLY A 77 -1.72 -11.83 0.48
CA GLY A 77 -1.94 -12.41 1.80
C GLY A 77 -1.51 -13.87 1.84
N ASP A 78 -1.32 -14.40 3.04
CA ASP A 78 -0.87 -15.76 3.30
C ASP A 78 -2.00 -16.60 3.93
N MET A 79 -2.51 -17.57 3.16
CA MET A 79 -3.58 -18.47 3.61
C MET A 79 -3.15 -19.42 4.73
N THR A 80 -1.84 -19.63 4.94
CA THR A 80 -1.33 -20.52 5.99
C THR A 80 -1.39 -19.89 7.39
N GLN A 81 -1.66 -18.59 7.47
CA GLN A 81 -1.71 -17.81 8.71
C GLN A 81 -3.14 -17.64 9.25
N ILE A 82 -4.15 -18.31 8.67
CA ILE A 82 -5.57 -18.26 9.06
C ILE A 82 -6.01 -19.59 9.68
#